data_AF-A0A0C3D0H7-F1
#
_entry.id   AF-A0A0C3D0H7-F1
#
_cell.length_a   1.000
_cell.length_b   1.000
_cell.length_c   1.000
_cell.angle_alpha   90.00
_cell.angle_beta   90.00
_cell.angle_gamma   90.00
#
_symmetry.space_group_name_H-M   'P 1'
#
loop_
_entity.id
_entity.type
_entity.pdbx_description
1 polymer ?
#
loop_
_entity_poly.entity_id
_entity_poly.type
_entity_poly.pdbx_seq_one_letter_code
_entity_poly.pdbx_strand_id
1 'polypeptide(L)'
;VKSLLASFADSVKAKEPNAAQYLVSEEYDGKDGEGCKFVVQETYLTQEAYDEHFNTEHFAALGTAFGEEQLLGGPLDIKKVKAFGGFLSR
;
A
#
# COMPACT_ATOMS: atom_id res chain seq x y z
N VAL A 1 10.74 -7.46 1.69
CA VAL A 1 9.31 -7.02 1.61
C VAL A 1 8.86 -6.20 2.81
N LYS A 2 8.80 -6.74 4.05
CA LYS A 2 8.37 -5.97 5.25
C LYS A 2 9.11 -4.65 5.44
N SER A 3 10.44 -4.67 5.44
CA SER A 3 11.26 -3.46 5.61
C SER A 3 11.11 -2.46 4.45
N LEU A 4 10.90 -2.96 3.22
CA LEU A 4 10.66 -2.13 2.04
C LEU A 4 9.32 -1.38 2.16
N LEU A 5 8.25 -2.11 2.51
CA LEU A 5 6.92 -1.54 2.73
C LEU A 5 6.90 -0.55 3.91
N ALA A 6 7.61 -0.86 4.99
CA ALA A 6 7.74 0.06 6.13
C ALA A 6 8.46 1.36 5.72
N SER A 7 9.60 1.26 5.01
CA SER A 7 10.32 2.44 4.52
C SER A 7 9.50 3.25 3.51
N PHE A 8 8.66 2.58 2.71
CA PHE A 8 7.75 3.26 1.81
C PHE A 8 6.65 3.99 2.57
N ALA A 9 6.05 3.38 3.59
CA ALA A 9 5.07 4.03 4.45
C ALA A 9 5.62 5.31 5.12
N ASP A 10 6.87 5.29 5.57
CA ASP A 10 7.55 6.49 6.09
C ASP A 10 7.73 7.57 5.02
N SER A 11 8.02 7.18 3.78
CA SER A 11 8.14 8.11 2.64
C SER A 11 6.80 8.75 2.29
N VAL A 12 5.72 7.96 2.24
CA VAL A 12 4.36 8.47 2.00
C VAL A 12 3.97 9.45 3.10
N LYS A 13 4.19 9.09 4.36
CA LYS A 13 3.91 9.98 5.50
C LYS A 13 4.66 11.31 5.42
N ALA A 14 5.90 11.30 4.92
CA ALA A 14 6.73 12.50 4.83
C ALA A 14 6.43 13.35 3.58
N LYS A 15 6.09 12.72 2.45
CA LYS A 15 5.99 13.39 1.14
C LYS A 15 4.56 13.65 0.70
N GLU A 16 3.57 12.97 1.27
CA GLU A 16 2.19 13.01 0.82
C GLU A 16 1.27 13.45 1.97
N PRO A 17 1.21 14.76 2.26
CA PRO A 17 0.35 15.28 3.33
C PRO A 17 -1.14 15.04 3.07
N ASN A 18 -1.52 14.74 1.83
CA ASN A 18 -2.90 14.47 1.42
C ASN A 18 -3.33 13.00 1.62
N ALA A 19 -2.40 12.11 1.96
CA ALA A 19 -2.69 10.74 2.36
C ALA A 19 -3.20 10.74 3.80
N ALA A 20 -4.51 10.54 3.99
CA ALA A 20 -5.15 10.54 5.30
C ALA A 20 -4.74 9.32 6.15
N GLN A 21 -4.54 8.17 5.50
CA GLN A 21 -4.10 6.95 6.16
C GLN A 21 -3.27 6.11 5.20
N TYR A 22 -2.15 5.58 5.70
CA TYR A 22 -1.37 4.56 5.02
C TYR A 22 -1.05 3.45 6.03
N LEU A 23 -1.65 2.29 5.84
CA LEU A 23 -1.52 1.16 6.75
C LEU A 23 -1.03 -0.08 6.00
N VAL A 24 0.11 -0.61 6.41
CA VAL A 24 0.61 -1.90 5.92
C VAL A 24 0.32 -2.96 6.98
N SER A 25 -0.38 -4.01 6.57
CA SER A 25 -0.75 -5.14 7.41
C SER A 25 -0.20 -6.44 6.81
N GLU A 26 0.11 -7.40 7.67
CA GLU A 26 0.37 -8.78 7.26
C GLU A 26 -0.88 -9.63 7.52
N GLU A 27 -1.18 -10.56 6.62
CA GLU A 27 -2.25 -11.54 6.84
C GLU A 27 -1.90 -12.43 8.03
N TYR A 28 -2.77 -12.41 9.05
CA TYR A 28 -2.54 -13.13 10.31
C TYR A 28 -2.71 -14.65 10.20
N ASP A 29 -3.62 -15.13 9.34
CA ASP A 29 -3.90 -16.56 9.14
C ASP A 29 -3.17 -17.15 7.91
N GLY A 30 -2.26 -16.37 7.31
CA GLY A 30 -1.57 -16.78 6.10
C GLY A 30 -0.67 -17.98 6.35
N LYS A 31 -0.91 -19.07 5.62
CA LYS A 31 0.00 -20.23 5.66
C LYS A 31 1.33 -19.89 5.01
N ASP A 32 2.40 -20.45 5.56
CA ASP A 32 3.73 -20.28 4.97
C ASP A 32 3.76 -20.92 3.56
N GLY A 33 3.89 -20.08 2.53
CA GLY A 33 3.86 -20.49 1.13
C GLY A 33 2.58 -20.12 0.35
N GLU A 34 1.52 -19.61 0.98
CA GLU A 34 0.35 -19.06 0.25
C GLU A 34 0.58 -17.58 -0.14
N GLY A 35 0.25 -17.26 -1.40
CA GLY A 35 0.86 -16.19 -2.20
C GLY A 35 0.39 -14.76 -1.98
N CYS A 36 -0.16 -14.37 -0.83
CA CYS A 36 -0.40 -12.95 -0.56
C CYS A 36 -0.38 -12.62 0.94
N LYS A 37 0.81 -12.33 1.48
CA LYS A 37 1.00 -12.08 2.91
C LYS A 37 0.80 -10.63 3.34
N PHE A 38 0.68 -9.67 2.42
CA PHE A 38 0.69 -8.24 2.78
C PHE A 38 -0.49 -7.48 2.16
N VAL A 39 -1.15 -6.67 2.98
CA VAL A 39 -2.24 -5.79 2.59
C VAL A 39 -1.83 -4.35 2.88
N VAL A 40 -1.91 -3.50 1.87
CA VAL A 40 -1.72 -2.05 2.03
C VAL A 40 -3.08 -1.38 1.90
N GLN A 41 -3.47 -0.65 2.93
CA GLN A 41 -4.69 0.15 2.94
C GLN A 41 -4.34 1.64 2.96
N GLU A 42 -4.80 2.33 1.93
CA GLU A 42 -4.52 3.73 1.70
C GLU A 42 -5.83 4.50 1.65
N THR A 43 -5.92 5.59 2.40
CA THR A 43 -7.11 6.46 2.43
C THR A 43 -6.71 7.85 2.00
N TYR A 44 -7.39 8.35 0.98
CA TYR A 44 -7.16 9.66 0.38
C TYR A 44 -8.41 10.52 0.57
N LEU A 45 -8.21 11.82 0.87
CA LEU A 45 -9.33 12.76 1.01
C LEU A 45 -9.93 13.17 -0.33
N THR A 46 -9.12 13.15 -1.39
CA THR A 46 -9.50 13.57 -2.74
C THR A 46 -9.00 12.57 -3.78
N GLN A 47 -9.67 12.54 -4.94
CA GLN A 47 -9.22 11.77 -6.10
C GLN A 47 -7.85 12.28 -6.59
N GLU A 48 -7.61 13.59 -6.52
CA GLU A 48 -6.32 14.20 -6.88
C GLU A 48 -5.17 13.64 -6.04
N ALA A 49 -5.36 13.49 -4.72
CA ALA A 49 -4.33 12.92 -3.85
C ALA A 49 -4.00 11.46 -4.21
N TYR A 50 -5.00 10.69 -4.64
CA TYR A 50 -4.79 9.32 -5.13
C TYR A 50 -3.99 9.32 -6.45
N ASP A 51 -4.35 10.20 -7.38
CA ASP A 51 -3.66 10.30 -8.66
C ASP A 51 -2.23 10.86 -8.49
N GLU A 52 -2.01 11.78 -7.56
CA GLU A 52 -0.67 12.25 -7.16
C GLU A 52 0.16 11.10 -6.60
N HIS A 53 -0.38 10.29 -5.67
CA HIS A 53 0.30 9.13 -5.10
C HIS A 53 0.83 8.19 -6.19
N PHE A 54 -0.04 7.80 -7.12
CA PHE A 54 0.28 6.87 -8.21
C PHE A 54 1.30 7.45 -9.22
N ASN A 55 1.37 8.76 -9.35
CA ASN A 55 2.31 9.44 -10.25
C ASN A 55 3.63 9.83 -9.56
N THR A 56 3.81 9.51 -8.27
CA THR A 56 5.05 9.85 -7.57
C THR A 56 6.23 8.97 -7.98
N GLU A 57 7.43 9.56 -7.97
CA GLU A 57 8.68 8.84 -8.25
C GLU A 57 8.95 7.72 -7.23
N HIS A 58 8.51 7.88 -5.97
CA HIS A 58 8.66 6.82 -4.97
C HIS A 58 7.70 5.65 -5.22
N PHE A 59 6.48 5.88 -5.70
CA PHE A 59 5.58 4.79 -6.10
C PHE A 59 6.15 4.02 -7.30
N ALA A 60 6.69 4.73 -8.30
CA ALA A 60 7.40 4.11 -9.42
C ALA A 60 8.61 3.29 -8.94
N ALA A 61 9.41 3.83 -8.01
CA ALA A 61 10.55 3.11 -7.43
C ALA A 61 10.12 1.86 -6.66
N LEU A 62 8.98 1.90 -5.96
CA LEU A 62 8.41 0.73 -5.28
C LEU A 62 7.99 -0.35 -6.29
N GLY A 63 7.32 0.04 -7.38
CA GLY A 63 6.94 -0.87 -8.46
C GLY A 63 8.15 -1.52 -9.12
N THR A 64 9.21 -0.75 -9.38
CA THR A 64 10.49 -1.26 -9.90
C THR A 64 11.14 -2.24 -8.92
N ALA A 65 11.23 -1.90 -7.62
CA ALA A 65 11.79 -2.79 -6.61
C ALA A 65 11.03 -4.13 -6.53
N PHE A 66 9.70 -4.11 -6.58
CA PHE A 66 8.90 -5.33 -6.62
C PHE A 66 9.14 -6.18 -7.87
N GLY A 67 9.32 -5.55 -9.04
CA GLY A 67 9.58 -6.22 -10.30
C GLY A 67 11.00 -6.80 -10.42
N GLU A 68 12.01 -6.01 -10.08
CA GLU A 68 13.43 -6.40 -10.16
C GLU A 68 13.78 -7.52 -9.16
N GLU A 69 13.25 -7.42 -7.94
CA GLU A 69 13.54 -8.40 -6.89
C GLU A 69 12.62 -9.64 -6.93
N GLN A 70 11.73 -9.74 -7.93
CA GLN A 70 10.72 -10.82 -8.07
C GLN A 70 9.98 -11.12 -6.75
N LEU A 71 9.68 -10.07 -5.98
CA LEU A 71 9.13 -10.21 -4.63
C LEU A 71 7.64 -10.53 -4.61
N LEU A 72 6.99 -10.50 -5.77
CA LEU A 72 5.58 -10.75 -5.94
C LEU A 72 5.35 -12.18 -6.44
N GLY A 73 4.48 -12.92 -5.76
CA GLY A 73 4.00 -14.23 -6.22
C GLY A 73 3.02 -14.15 -7.40
N GLY A 74 2.61 -12.94 -7.80
CA GLY A 74 1.64 -12.67 -8.86
C GLY A 74 1.45 -11.17 -9.10
N PRO A 75 0.52 -10.76 -9.97
CA PRO A 75 0.22 -9.35 -10.18
C PRO A 75 -0.33 -8.69 -8.91
N LEU A 76 0.01 -7.41 -8.69
CA LEU A 76 -0.57 -6.62 -7.60
C LEU A 76 -2.09 -6.50 -7.79
N ASP A 77 -2.85 -6.92 -6.77
CA ASP A 77 -4.31 -6.75 -6.74
C ASP A 77 -4.65 -5.42 -6.06
N ILE A 78 -4.85 -4.38 -6.88
CA ILE A 78 -5.18 -3.03 -6.40
C ILE A 78 -6.68 -2.81 -6.55
N LYS A 79 -7.38 -2.59 -5.43
CA LYS A 79 -8.83 -2.35 -5.40
C LYS A 79 -9.15 -0.97 -4.87
N LYS A 80 -9.98 -0.22 -5.61
CA LYS A 80 -10.59 1.02 -5.13
C LYS A 80 -11.87 0.65 -4.39
N VAL A 81 -11.92 0.94 -3.10
CA VAL A 81 -13.06 0.63 -2.23
C VAL A 81 -13.69 1.91 -1.68
N LYS A 82 -15.01 1.91 -1.52
CA LYS A 82 -15.76 2.98 -0.86
C LYS A 82 -16.42 2.42 0.39
N ALA A 83 -16.16 3.02 1.54
CA ALA A 83 -16.79 2.62 2.78
C ALA A 83 -18.31 2.84 2.69
N PHE A 84 -19.11 1.82 3.00
CA PHE A 84 -20.57 1.91 3.09
C PHE A 84 -21.08 1.91 4.54
N GLY A 85 -20.23 1.53 5.50
CA GLY A 85 -20.50 1.51 6.94
C GLY A 85 -19.28 0.97 7.71
N GLY A 86 -19.14 1.34 8.99
CA GLY A 86 -18.04 0.91 9.86
C GLY A 86 -17.56 1.99 10.84
N PHE A 87 -16.57 1.67 11.67
CA PHE A 87 -15.87 2.60 12.56
C PHE A 87 -14.36 2.45 12.35
N LEU A 88 -13.64 3.58 12.23
CA LEU A 88 -12.18 3.59 11.99
C LEU A 88 -11.37 3.32 13.27
N SER A 89 -11.94 3.67 14.43
CA SER A 89 -11.40 3.37 15.75
C SER A 89 -12.56 3.14 16.70
N ARG A 90 -12.31 2.32 17.71
CA ARG A 90 -13.24 2.02 18.80
C ARG A 90 -13.29 3.12 19.84
#